data_AF-A0A1Y2M2R4-F1
#
_entry.id   AF-A0A1Y2M2R4-F1
#
_cell.length_a   1.000
_cell.length_b   1.000
_cell.length_c   1.000
_cell.angle_alpha   90.00
_cell.angle_beta   90.00
_cell.angle_gamma   90.00
#
_symmetry.space_group_name_H-M   'P 1'
#
loop_
_entity.id
_entity.type
_entity.pdbx_description
1 polymer ?
#
loop_
_entity_poly.entity_id
_entity_poly.type
_entity_poly.pdbx_seq_one_letter_code
_entity_poly.pdbx_strand_id
1 'polypeptide(L)'
;MSKYKTIFGGERGWDAKDWTSSDDRVRGGKSQSYLDTKGATACFHGNLDIKTLGGAGFASQRTTGDDRSWDLSAYDGVHLDVGKDDGKRYTFVLKDEILPLMDDGREQSTISYEYDFSAAGNYSVFIPWTELKPTYRGKEKKDAPPLNTKSIKRWSFMMRSFFGSQEGDFSVEIKSVKAVSRPEDLEAGFTSEKSDHVAAG
;
A
#
# COMPACT_ATOMS: atom_id res chain seq x y z
N MET A 1 -7.63 11.31 -22.99
CA MET A 1 -7.94 10.21 -22.05
C MET A 1 -6.75 10.01 -21.15
N SER A 2 -6.93 10.06 -19.84
CA SER A 2 -5.86 9.77 -18.88
C SER A 2 -5.36 8.33 -19.08
N LYS A 3 -4.06 8.17 -19.26
CA LYS A 3 -3.43 6.86 -19.40
C LYS A 3 -3.39 6.21 -18.01
N TYR A 4 -3.84 4.97 -17.92
CA TYR A 4 -3.69 4.17 -16.72
C TYR A 4 -3.23 2.75 -17.02
N LYS A 5 -2.65 2.12 -16.01
CA LYS A 5 -2.31 0.69 -16.01
C LYS A 5 -2.73 0.08 -14.68
N THR A 6 -3.62 -0.90 -14.76
CA THR A 6 -4.01 -1.70 -13.59
C THR A 6 -2.86 -2.61 -13.18
N ILE A 7 -2.39 -2.44 -11.94
CA ILE A 7 -1.31 -3.22 -11.35
C ILE A 7 -1.89 -4.44 -10.62
N PHE A 8 -2.90 -4.22 -9.77
CA PHE A 8 -3.62 -5.25 -9.02
C PHE A 8 -5.12 -4.92 -8.97
N GLY A 9 -5.97 -5.95 -8.89
CA GLY A 9 -7.43 -5.78 -8.82
C GLY A 9 -8.04 -5.29 -10.13
N GLY A 10 -9.20 -4.65 -10.04
CA GLY A 10 -9.93 -4.15 -11.21
C GLY A 10 -10.15 -5.23 -12.27
N GLU A 11 -9.95 -4.92 -13.56
CA GLU A 11 -10.07 -5.91 -14.63
C GLU A 11 -9.04 -7.05 -14.58
N ARG A 12 -7.92 -6.85 -13.87
CA ARG A 12 -6.88 -7.89 -13.69
C ARG A 12 -7.25 -8.90 -12.61
N GLY A 13 -8.13 -8.50 -11.69
CA GLY A 13 -8.42 -9.27 -10.47
C GLY A 13 -7.25 -9.31 -9.49
N TRP A 14 -7.45 -10.03 -8.39
CA TRP A 14 -6.43 -10.29 -7.37
C TRP A 14 -6.08 -11.78 -7.32
N ASP A 15 -4.82 -12.08 -7.07
CA ASP A 15 -4.36 -13.43 -6.70
C ASP A 15 -3.66 -13.35 -5.34
N ALA A 16 -4.18 -14.08 -4.34
CA ALA A 16 -3.58 -14.10 -3.00
C ALA A 16 -2.14 -14.63 -3.02
N LYS A 17 -1.77 -15.48 -4.01
CA LYS A 17 -0.39 -16.01 -4.15
C LYS A 17 0.63 -14.95 -4.56
N ASP A 18 0.16 -13.81 -5.06
CA ASP A 18 1.02 -12.66 -5.33
C ASP A 18 1.47 -11.98 -4.04
N TRP A 19 0.94 -12.34 -2.87
CA TRP A 19 1.18 -11.63 -1.61
C TRP A 19 1.69 -12.56 -0.52
N THR A 20 2.55 -12.02 0.34
CA THR A 20 3.09 -12.75 1.48
C THR A 20 3.37 -11.82 2.66
N SER A 21 3.23 -12.36 3.86
CA SER A 21 3.44 -11.61 5.10
C SER A 21 4.91 -11.19 5.28
N SER A 22 5.11 -9.97 5.74
CA SER A 22 6.35 -9.44 6.31
C SER A 22 5.99 -8.72 7.60
N ASP A 23 5.68 -9.48 8.65
CA ASP A 23 5.29 -8.92 9.95
C ASP A 23 6.49 -8.77 10.88
N ASP A 24 6.28 -8.08 12.01
CA ASP A 24 7.29 -7.87 13.05
C ASP A 24 7.77 -9.13 13.78
N ARG A 25 7.20 -10.31 13.49
CA ARG A 25 7.62 -11.61 14.02
C ARG A 25 9.09 -11.92 13.79
N VAL A 26 9.68 -11.40 12.70
CA VAL A 26 11.13 -11.52 12.43
C VAL A 26 12.01 -10.78 13.44
N ARG A 27 11.41 -9.93 14.27
CA ARG A 27 12.03 -9.20 15.39
C ARG A 27 11.49 -9.65 16.76
N GLY A 28 10.76 -10.77 16.80
CA GLY A 28 10.12 -11.27 18.03
C GLY A 28 8.78 -10.61 18.36
N GLY A 29 8.20 -9.83 17.44
CA GLY A 29 6.85 -9.30 17.60
C GLY A 29 5.76 -10.36 17.43
N LYS A 30 4.51 -9.99 17.67
CA LYS A 30 3.34 -10.87 17.58
C LYS A 30 2.26 -10.38 16.63
N SER A 31 2.55 -9.35 15.83
CA SER A 31 1.62 -8.88 14.83
C SER A 31 1.50 -9.91 13.70
N GLN A 32 0.31 -10.00 13.13
CA GLN A 32 0.04 -10.93 12.04
C GLN A 32 -0.90 -10.29 11.03
N SER A 33 -0.56 -10.45 9.75
CA SER A 33 -1.39 -9.98 8.64
C SER A 33 -1.72 -11.10 7.66
N TYR A 34 -2.76 -10.86 6.89
CA TYR A 34 -3.25 -11.69 5.80
C TYR A 34 -3.73 -10.80 4.65
N LEU A 35 -3.72 -11.34 3.44
CA LEU A 35 -4.38 -10.76 2.29
C LEU A 35 -5.24 -11.82 1.62
N ASP A 36 -6.55 -11.69 1.80
CA ASP A 36 -7.52 -12.61 1.22
C ASP A 36 -8.18 -11.98 0.00
N THR A 37 -8.37 -12.75 -1.06
CA THR A 37 -9.07 -12.27 -2.27
C THR A 37 -10.52 -12.74 -2.26
N LYS A 38 -11.47 -11.81 -2.33
CA LYS A 38 -12.91 -12.10 -2.41
C LYS A 38 -13.50 -11.43 -3.64
N GLY A 39 -13.78 -12.23 -4.68
CA GLY A 39 -14.28 -11.71 -5.95
C GLY A 39 -13.27 -10.76 -6.60
N ALA A 40 -13.64 -9.49 -6.79
CA ALA A 40 -12.81 -8.49 -7.46
C ALA A 40 -11.94 -7.66 -6.51
N THR A 41 -11.98 -7.91 -5.18
CA THR A 41 -11.24 -7.13 -4.19
C THR A 41 -10.29 -7.99 -3.38
N ALA A 42 -9.26 -7.37 -2.81
CA ALA A 42 -8.42 -7.96 -1.78
C ALA A 42 -8.74 -7.32 -0.43
N CYS A 43 -8.80 -8.13 0.63
CA CYS A 43 -8.93 -7.67 2.00
C CYS A 43 -7.59 -7.85 2.71
N PHE A 44 -6.95 -6.74 3.07
CA PHE A 44 -5.78 -6.73 3.94
C PHE A 44 -6.24 -6.61 5.39
N HIS A 45 -5.99 -7.64 6.19
CA HIS A 45 -6.50 -7.72 7.56
C HIS A 45 -5.56 -8.47 8.50
N GLY A 46 -5.85 -8.40 9.80
CA GLY A 46 -5.10 -9.12 10.81
C GLY A 46 -5.18 -8.47 12.18
N ASN A 47 -4.17 -8.70 13.01
CA ASN A 47 -4.04 -8.11 14.35
C ASN A 47 -2.68 -7.45 14.51
N LEU A 48 -2.68 -6.20 14.99
CA LEU A 48 -1.48 -5.45 15.32
C LEU A 48 -1.24 -5.50 16.84
N ASP A 49 -0.21 -6.24 17.26
CA ASP A 49 0.25 -6.26 18.65
C ASP A 49 1.35 -5.22 18.84
N ILE A 50 1.12 -4.27 19.75
CA ILE A 50 2.11 -3.25 20.08
C ILE A 50 2.79 -3.51 21.42
N LYS A 51 2.30 -4.48 22.20
CA LYS A 51 2.77 -4.70 23.58
C LYS A 51 4.08 -5.45 23.61
N THR A 52 4.25 -6.45 22.74
CA THR A 52 5.45 -7.30 22.73
C THR A 52 6.73 -6.51 22.45
N LEU A 53 6.65 -5.47 21.62
CA LEU A 53 7.79 -4.61 21.26
C LEU A 53 7.72 -3.22 21.90
N GLY A 54 7.02 -3.07 23.04
CA GLY A 54 7.06 -1.84 23.84
C GLY A 54 6.48 -0.60 23.14
N GLY A 55 5.32 -0.74 22.50
CA GLY A 55 4.63 0.31 21.74
C GLY A 55 4.97 0.33 20.24
N ALA A 56 6.01 -0.39 19.82
CA ALA A 56 6.28 -0.65 18.41
C ALA A 56 5.50 -1.88 17.92
N GLY A 57 5.18 -1.92 16.63
CA GLY A 57 4.57 -3.08 16.00
C GLY A 57 4.24 -2.79 14.54
N PHE A 58 4.30 -3.80 13.69
CA PHE A 58 3.79 -3.72 12.33
C PHE A 58 3.39 -5.10 11.77
N ALA A 59 2.34 -5.10 10.97
CA ALA A 59 1.88 -6.22 10.17
C ALA A 59 1.82 -5.76 8.71
N SER A 60 2.38 -6.52 7.77
CA SER A 60 2.38 -6.10 6.37
C SER A 60 2.30 -7.25 5.39
N GLN A 61 1.65 -7.00 4.26
CA GLN A 61 1.61 -7.89 3.10
C GLN A 61 2.36 -7.23 1.97
N ARG A 62 3.28 -7.95 1.35
CA ARG A 62 4.09 -7.48 0.22
C ARG A 62 3.98 -8.44 -0.95
N THR A 63 4.25 -7.95 -2.16
CA THR A 63 4.27 -8.81 -3.34
C THR A 63 5.36 -9.88 -3.25
N THR A 64 5.05 -11.11 -3.67
CA THR A 64 6.00 -12.22 -3.82
C THR A 64 6.89 -12.02 -5.05
N GLY A 65 8.00 -12.76 -5.11
CA GLY A 65 8.96 -12.71 -6.23
C GLY A 65 9.93 -11.54 -6.12
N ASP A 66 11.21 -11.83 -6.37
CA ASP A 66 12.30 -10.84 -6.31
C ASP A 66 12.81 -10.42 -7.70
N ASP A 67 12.32 -11.09 -8.75
CA ASP A 67 12.59 -10.83 -10.16
C ASP A 67 11.59 -9.87 -10.82
N ARG A 68 10.51 -9.53 -10.11
CA ARG A 68 9.46 -8.64 -10.62
C ARG A 68 10.00 -7.22 -10.81
N SER A 69 9.58 -6.59 -11.91
CA SER A 69 9.94 -5.20 -12.22
C SER A 69 8.81 -4.53 -12.97
N TRP A 70 8.38 -3.36 -12.50
CA TRP A 70 7.41 -2.51 -13.18
C TRP A 70 8.07 -1.20 -13.61
N ASP A 71 8.10 -0.96 -14.93
CA ASP A 71 8.37 0.37 -15.47
C ASP A 71 7.06 1.16 -15.52
N LEU A 72 6.99 2.17 -14.66
CA LEU A 72 5.88 3.11 -14.52
C LEU A 72 6.34 4.56 -14.72
N SER A 73 7.46 4.77 -15.41
CA SER A 73 8.01 6.10 -15.69
C SER A 73 7.11 6.99 -16.55
N ALA A 74 6.10 6.41 -17.21
CA ALA A 74 5.10 7.12 -18.00
C ALA A 74 3.84 7.55 -17.21
N TYR A 75 3.82 7.40 -15.89
CA TYR A 75 2.71 7.75 -15.00
C TYR A 75 3.18 8.76 -13.95
N ASP A 76 2.24 9.40 -13.25
CA ASP A 76 2.53 10.45 -12.26
C ASP A 76 2.31 10.00 -10.82
N GLY A 77 1.65 8.86 -10.63
CA GLY A 77 1.37 8.32 -9.32
C GLY A 77 0.57 7.03 -9.33
N VAL A 78 0.22 6.60 -8.12
CA VAL A 78 -0.70 5.48 -7.87
C VAL A 78 -2.07 6.03 -7.56
N HIS A 79 -3.11 5.43 -8.13
CA HIS A 79 -4.49 5.56 -7.68
C HIS A 79 -4.88 4.27 -6.97
N LEU A 80 -5.17 4.38 -5.67
CA LEU A 80 -5.76 3.33 -4.85
C LEU A 80 -7.28 3.54 -4.78
N ASP A 81 -8.03 2.51 -5.13
CA ASP A 81 -9.48 2.45 -4.90
C ASP A 81 -9.74 1.56 -3.69
N VAL A 82 -10.24 2.17 -2.61
CA VAL A 82 -10.45 1.56 -1.30
C VAL A 82 -11.93 1.26 -1.11
N GLY A 83 -12.20 0.02 -0.71
CA GLY A 83 -13.53 -0.50 -0.39
C GLY A 83 -13.90 -0.23 1.07
N LYS A 84 -14.44 -1.23 1.76
CA LYS A 84 -14.72 -1.12 3.19
C LYS A 84 -13.41 -0.94 3.98
N ASP A 85 -13.36 0.11 4.79
CA ASP A 85 -12.23 0.49 5.64
C ASP A 85 -12.70 0.63 7.09
N ASP A 86 -11.85 0.24 8.05
CA ASP A 86 -12.14 0.25 9.50
C ASP A 86 -11.81 1.59 10.19
N GLY A 87 -11.35 2.59 9.44
CA GLY A 87 -10.96 3.92 9.91
C GLY A 87 -9.57 3.99 10.50
N LYS A 88 -8.77 2.91 10.46
CA LYS A 88 -7.38 2.93 10.89
C LYS A 88 -6.48 3.56 9.84
N ARG A 89 -5.24 3.87 10.26
CA ARG A 89 -4.23 4.42 9.38
C ARG A 89 -3.37 3.31 8.80
N TYR A 90 -3.32 3.27 7.47
CA TYR A 90 -2.53 2.32 6.71
C TYR A 90 -1.37 3.01 6.02
N THR A 91 -0.33 2.26 5.69
CA THR A 91 0.81 2.73 4.93
C THR A 91 0.92 1.92 3.64
N PHE A 92 0.89 2.61 2.51
CA PHE A 92 1.26 2.08 1.21
C PHE A 92 2.79 2.19 1.05
N VAL A 93 3.44 1.12 0.61
CA VAL A 93 4.90 1.06 0.51
C VAL A 93 5.33 0.56 -0.87
N LEU A 94 6.30 1.26 -1.46
CA LEU A 94 7.03 0.82 -2.63
C LEU A 94 8.51 0.56 -2.31
N LYS A 95 9.11 -0.37 -3.04
CA LYS A 95 10.56 -0.49 -3.18
C LYS A 95 10.94 -0.53 -4.65
N ASP A 96 12.03 0.13 -5.00
CA ASP A 96 12.67 0.08 -6.32
C ASP A 96 13.97 -0.76 -6.31
N GLU A 97 14.35 -1.27 -5.14
CA GLU A 97 15.52 -2.12 -4.95
C GLU A 97 15.21 -3.29 -4.01
N ILE A 98 15.63 -4.49 -4.44
CA ILE A 98 15.72 -5.70 -3.62
C ILE A 98 17.17 -6.17 -3.71
N LEU A 99 17.83 -6.26 -2.56
CA LEU A 99 19.20 -6.76 -2.45
C LEU A 99 19.19 -8.30 -2.32
N PRO A 100 20.31 -8.97 -2.66
CA PRO A 100 20.46 -10.40 -2.40
C PRO A 100 20.19 -10.74 -0.94
N LEU A 101 19.71 -11.97 -0.69
CA LEU A 101 19.58 -12.48 0.67
C LEU A 101 20.94 -12.48 1.37
N MET A 102 20.92 -12.26 2.68
CA MET A 102 22.10 -12.48 3.52
C MET A 102 22.46 -13.97 3.56
N ASP A 103 23.66 -14.31 4.02
CA ASP A 103 24.15 -15.70 4.11
C ASP A 103 23.22 -16.61 4.93
N ASP A 104 22.47 -16.05 5.88
CA ASP A 104 21.49 -16.74 6.71
C ASP A 104 20.06 -16.78 6.11
N GLY A 105 19.93 -16.39 4.84
CA GLY A 105 18.67 -16.41 4.09
C GLY A 105 17.72 -15.25 4.41
N ARG A 106 18.10 -14.30 5.27
CA ARG A 106 17.24 -13.15 5.60
C ARG A 106 17.32 -12.05 4.53
N GLU A 107 16.20 -11.37 4.32
CA GLU A 107 16.16 -10.17 3.47
C GLU A 107 16.95 -9.01 4.09
N GLN A 108 17.69 -8.30 3.25
CA GLN A 108 18.34 -7.05 3.63
C GLN A 108 17.35 -5.87 3.61
N SER A 109 17.64 -4.87 4.46
CA SER A 109 16.86 -3.63 4.46
C SER A 109 17.32 -2.72 3.32
N THR A 110 16.38 -2.18 2.57
CA THR A 110 16.56 -1.16 1.53
C THR A 110 15.72 0.08 1.87
N ILE A 111 15.80 1.13 1.06
CA ILE A 111 14.86 2.26 1.16
C ILE A 111 13.44 1.77 0.84
N SER A 112 12.50 2.20 1.68
CA SER A 112 11.06 2.07 1.45
C SER A 112 10.51 3.45 1.10
N TYR A 113 9.63 3.54 0.12
CA TYR A 113 8.93 4.77 -0.25
C TYR A 113 7.50 4.66 0.25
N GLU A 114 7.16 5.44 1.27
CA GLU A 114 5.96 5.25 2.08
C GLU A 114 4.96 6.40 1.89
N TYR A 115 3.67 6.06 1.85
CA TYR A 115 2.58 7.02 1.94
C TYR A 115 1.53 6.50 2.93
N ASP A 116 1.19 7.32 3.91
CA ASP A 116 0.13 6.97 4.85
C ASP A 116 -1.22 7.47 4.35
N PHE A 117 -2.23 6.62 4.46
CA PHE A 117 -3.61 6.95 4.11
C PHE A 117 -4.58 6.45 5.18
N SER A 118 -5.68 7.16 5.34
CA SER A 118 -6.76 6.81 6.24
C SER A 118 -8.02 7.55 5.82
N ALA A 119 -9.12 6.86 5.65
CA ALA A 119 -10.46 7.43 5.59
C ALA A 119 -11.47 6.33 5.98
N ALA A 120 -12.70 6.71 6.32
CA ALA A 120 -13.74 5.75 6.64
C ALA A 120 -14.67 5.51 5.43
N GLY A 121 -15.08 4.27 5.23
CA GLY A 121 -15.98 3.90 4.12
C GLY A 121 -15.23 3.71 2.80
N ASN A 122 -15.92 3.93 1.67
CA ASN A 122 -15.35 3.75 0.33
C ASN A 122 -14.74 5.06 -0.16
N TYR A 123 -13.49 5.02 -0.62
CA TYR A 123 -12.79 6.23 -1.09
C TYR A 123 -11.69 5.90 -2.08
N SER A 124 -11.15 6.93 -2.71
CA SER A 124 -10.03 6.84 -3.62
C SER A 124 -8.89 7.76 -3.15
N VAL A 125 -7.66 7.27 -3.28
CA VAL A 125 -6.45 8.03 -2.94
C VAL A 125 -5.57 8.11 -4.18
N PHE A 126 -5.24 9.32 -4.61
CA PHE A 126 -4.16 9.53 -5.56
C PHE A 126 -2.87 9.84 -4.80
N ILE A 127 -1.83 9.04 -5.04
CA ILE A 127 -0.52 9.11 -4.42
C ILE A 127 0.48 9.53 -5.50
N PRO A 128 0.82 10.82 -5.62
CA PRO A 128 1.87 11.27 -6.53
C PRO A 128 3.21 10.66 -6.14
N TRP A 129 4.09 10.39 -7.11
CA TRP A 129 5.44 9.89 -6.81
C TRP A 129 6.21 10.81 -5.86
N THR A 130 5.98 12.12 -5.95
CA THR A 130 6.63 13.15 -5.13
C THR A 130 6.18 13.16 -3.66
N GLU A 131 5.03 12.55 -3.34
CA GLU A 131 4.51 12.49 -1.97
C GLU A 131 4.97 11.23 -1.21
N LEU A 132 5.63 10.29 -1.90
CA LEU A 132 6.19 9.11 -1.27
C LEU A 132 7.43 9.49 -0.47
N LYS A 133 7.39 9.25 0.84
CA LYS A 133 8.48 9.58 1.75
C LYS A 133 9.49 8.43 1.81
N PRO A 134 10.76 8.65 1.47
CA PRO A 134 11.78 7.63 1.63
C PRO A 134 12.06 7.39 3.12
N THR A 135 12.08 6.12 3.53
CA THR A 135 12.41 5.68 4.87
C THR A 135 13.42 4.54 4.83
N TYR A 136 14.21 4.41 5.89
CA TYR A 136 15.03 3.25 6.16
C TYR A 136 14.70 2.72 7.55
N ARG A 137 14.13 1.51 7.61
CA ARG A 137 13.67 0.87 8.86
C ARG A 137 12.72 1.79 9.66
N GLY A 138 11.77 2.42 8.97
CA GLY A 138 10.73 3.28 9.55
C GLY A 138 11.20 4.68 9.96
N LYS A 139 12.45 5.06 9.65
CA LYS A 139 12.98 6.41 9.86
C LYS A 139 13.10 7.12 8.52
N GLU A 140 12.53 8.32 8.41
CA GLU A 140 12.61 9.14 7.20
C GLU A 140 14.07 9.44 6.81
N LYS A 141 14.35 9.41 5.50
CA LYS A 141 15.66 9.64 4.89
C LYS A 141 15.55 10.73 3.84
N LYS A 142 15.57 11.99 4.27
CA LYS A 142 15.38 13.16 3.40
C LYS A 142 16.41 13.27 2.27
N ASP A 143 17.60 12.73 2.49
CA ASP A 143 18.70 12.74 1.51
C ASP A 143 18.71 11.49 0.60
N ALA A 144 17.69 10.62 0.70
CA ALA A 144 17.58 9.47 -0.19
C ALA A 144 17.22 9.93 -1.62
N PRO A 145 17.67 9.20 -2.66
CA PRO A 145 17.22 9.44 -4.02
C PRO A 145 15.69 9.35 -4.14
N PRO A 146 15.08 10.04 -5.11
CA PRO A 146 13.68 9.82 -5.46
C PRO A 146 13.44 8.39 -5.93
N LEU A 147 12.19 7.90 -5.78
CA LEU A 147 11.76 6.60 -6.27
C LEU A 147 12.13 6.42 -7.76
N ASN A 148 12.85 5.35 -8.08
CA ASN A 148 13.12 4.97 -9.46
C ASN A 148 11.88 4.29 -10.09
N THR A 149 11.02 5.10 -10.69
CA THR A 149 9.76 4.65 -11.32
C THR A 149 9.96 3.75 -12.54
N LYS A 150 11.17 3.66 -13.10
CA LYS A 150 11.49 2.72 -14.19
C LYS A 150 11.63 1.28 -13.72
N SER A 151 11.82 1.08 -12.43
CA SER A 151 12.12 -0.25 -11.86
C SER A 151 11.55 -0.39 -10.45
N ILE A 152 10.23 -0.24 -10.32
CA ILE A 152 9.56 -0.63 -9.08
C ILE A 152 9.69 -2.16 -8.94
N LYS A 153 10.08 -2.63 -7.76
CA LYS A 153 10.36 -4.04 -7.47
C LYS A 153 9.36 -4.67 -6.49
N ARG A 154 8.76 -3.87 -5.62
CA ARG A 154 7.87 -4.41 -4.58
C ARG A 154 6.78 -3.43 -4.18
N TRP A 155 5.60 -3.97 -3.92
CA TRP A 155 4.44 -3.25 -3.41
C TRP A 155 4.03 -3.85 -2.08
N SER A 156 3.67 -3.03 -1.11
CA SER A 156 3.18 -3.50 0.19
C SER A 156 2.05 -2.65 0.74
N PHE A 157 1.17 -3.31 1.49
CA PHE A 157 0.25 -2.67 2.43
C PHE A 157 0.69 -2.99 3.84
N MET A 158 0.73 -1.97 4.69
CA MET A 158 1.23 -2.09 6.05
C MET A 158 0.27 -1.45 7.03
N MET A 159 0.08 -2.14 8.14
CA MET A 159 -0.52 -1.65 9.37
C MET A 159 0.60 -1.50 10.40
N ARG A 160 0.75 -0.32 11.02
CA ARG A 160 1.83 -0.05 11.99
C ARG A 160 1.31 0.69 13.20
N SER A 161 2.02 0.59 14.33
CA SER A 161 1.56 1.20 15.58
C SER A 161 1.61 2.72 15.62
N PHE A 162 2.39 3.35 14.74
CA PHE A 162 2.80 4.74 14.85
C PHE A 162 3.25 5.11 16.28
N PHE A 163 4.00 4.21 16.91
CA PHE A 163 4.48 4.32 18.29
C PHE A 163 3.36 4.45 19.34
N GLY A 164 2.30 3.66 19.16
CA GLY A 164 1.24 3.47 20.14
C GLY A 164 -0.05 4.24 19.85
N SER A 165 -0.17 4.87 18.68
CA SER A 165 -1.42 5.55 18.31
C SER A 165 -2.52 4.58 17.86
N GLN A 166 -2.17 3.35 17.49
CA GLN A 166 -3.13 2.32 17.08
C GLN A 166 -2.62 0.90 17.35
N GLU A 167 -3.55 0.00 17.68
CA GLU A 167 -3.34 -1.44 17.89
C GLU A 167 -4.62 -2.21 17.57
N GLY A 168 -4.57 -3.54 17.72
CA GLY A 168 -5.73 -4.44 17.62
C GLY A 168 -6.05 -4.91 16.22
N ASP A 169 -7.26 -5.46 16.06
CA ASP A 169 -7.73 -6.01 14.79
C ASP A 169 -7.91 -4.92 13.76
N PHE A 170 -7.45 -5.18 12.53
CA PHE A 170 -7.56 -4.26 11.41
C PHE A 170 -8.09 -4.95 10.16
N SER A 171 -8.77 -4.21 9.29
CA SER A 171 -9.31 -4.71 8.02
C SER A 171 -9.59 -3.58 7.03
N VAL A 172 -8.97 -3.64 5.86
CA VAL A 172 -9.23 -2.74 4.73
C VAL A 172 -9.36 -3.51 3.42
N GLU A 173 -10.40 -3.20 2.66
CA GLU A 173 -10.58 -3.71 1.30
C GLU A 173 -9.90 -2.80 0.28
N ILE A 174 -9.10 -3.37 -0.60
CA ILE A 174 -8.50 -2.70 -1.75
C ILE A 174 -9.15 -3.27 -3.01
N LYS A 175 -9.87 -2.42 -3.74
CA LYS A 175 -10.54 -2.78 -4.99
C LYS A 175 -9.54 -2.82 -6.14
N SER A 176 -8.70 -1.80 -6.26
CA SER A 176 -7.67 -1.77 -7.29
C SER A 176 -6.48 -0.89 -6.93
N VAL A 177 -5.35 -1.21 -7.55
CA VAL A 177 -4.12 -0.41 -7.56
C VAL A 177 -3.80 -0.11 -9.00
N LYS A 178 -3.80 1.16 -9.38
CA LYS A 178 -3.53 1.61 -10.75
C LYS A 178 -2.38 2.60 -10.76
N ALA A 179 -1.49 2.49 -11.74
CA ALA A 179 -0.63 3.61 -12.11
C ALA A 179 -1.42 4.52 -13.04
N VAL A 180 -1.45 5.83 -12.77
CA VAL A 180 -2.23 6.80 -13.54
C VAL A 180 -1.38 8.03 -13.88
N SER A 181 -1.59 8.58 -15.07
CA SER A 181 -1.09 9.91 -15.43
C SER A 181 -2.16 10.93 -15.04
N ARG A 182 -1.78 12.03 -14.39
CA ARG A 182 -2.67 13.19 -14.24
C ARG A 182 -3.04 13.67 -15.64
N PRO A 183 -4.30 14.03 -15.90
CA PRO A 183 -4.61 14.78 -17.11
C PRO A 183 -3.75 16.04 -17.13
N GLU A 184 -3.18 16.40 -18.28
CA GLU A 184 -2.50 17.69 -18.48
C GLU A 184 -3.46 18.88 -18.30
N ASP A 185 -4.78 18.63 -18.30
CA ASP A 185 -5.81 19.64 -18.12
C ASP A 185 -6.11 19.89 -16.63
N LEU A 186 -5.46 20.90 -16.07
CA LEU A 186 -5.72 21.46 -14.73
C LEU A 186 -7.15 22.06 -14.54
N GLU A 187 -8.10 21.82 -15.45
CA GLU A 187 -9.47 22.36 -15.36
C GLU A 187 -10.62 21.33 -15.37
N ALA A 188 -10.38 20.03 -15.56
CA ALA A 188 -11.46 19.05 -15.51
C ALA A 188 -11.72 18.57 -14.06
N GLY A 189 -12.65 19.25 -13.40
CA GLY A 189 -13.00 19.06 -11.98
C GLY A 189 -13.35 17.62 -11.57
N PHE A 190 -13.08 17.33 -10.29
CA PHE A 190 -13.67 16.20 -9.58
C PHE A 190 -15.20 16.29 -9.65
N THR A 191 -15.83 15.51 -10.52
CA THR A 191 -17.27 15.25 -10.43
C THR A 191 -17.49 14.19 -9.35
N SER A 192 -17.94 14.63 -8.17
CA SER A 192 -18.65 13.73 -7.25
C SER A 192 -19.92 13.27 -7.96
N GLU A 193 -20.07 11.96 -8.17
CA GLU A 193 -21.37 11.39 -8.50
C GLU A 193 -22.28 11.62 -7.29
N LYS A 194 -23.14 12.64 -7.39
CA LYS A 194 -24.31 12.74 -6.52
C LYS A 194 -25.23 11.59 -6.90
N SER A 195 -25.39 10.65 -5.97
CA SER A 195 -26.51 9.71 -5.98
C SER A 195 -27.79 10.52 -5.75
N ASP A 196 -28.55 10.76 -6.82
CA ASP A 196 -29.93 11.24 -6.70
C ASP A 196 -30.81 10.08 -6.24
N HIS A 197 -30.95 9.97 -4.92
CA HIS A 197 -32.06 9.25 -4.31
C HIS A 197 -33.27 10.19 -4.26
N VAL A 198 -34.12 10.10 -5.28
CA VAL A 198 -35.49 10.64 -5.19
C VAL A 198 -36.37 9.59 -4.52
N ALA A 199 -36.70 9.85 -3.26
CA ALA A 199 -37.77 9.17 -2.54
C ALA A 199 -39.07 9.99 -2.64
N ALA A 200 -40.14 9.26 -2.97
CA ALA A 200 -41.55 9.45 -2.61
C ALA A 200 -42.28 10.76 -2.98
N GLY A 201 -43.36 10.56 -3.74
CA GLY A 201 -44.52 11.43 -3.90
C GLY A 201 -45.61 10.65 -4.63
#